data_AF-A0A9W9MJ34-F1
#
_entry.id   AF-A0A9W9MJ34-F1
#
_cell.length_a   1.000
_cell.length_b   1.000
_cell.length_c   1.000
_cell.angle_alpha   90.00
_cell.angle_beta   90.00
_cell.angle_gamma   90.00
#
_symmetry.space_group_name_H-M   'P 1'
#
loop_
_entity.id
_entity.type
_entity.pdbx_description
1 polymer ?
#
loop_
_entity_poly.entity_id
_entity_poly.type
_entity_poly.pdbx_seq_one_letter_code
_entity_poly.pdbx_strand_id
1 'polypeptide(L)'
;MASSIFSNLSRRWSPYHRPSPKPQIPKIPIDGEKSTEEIALEEAGDLNALQRYRHETHNKTTYEYHPPITEILETEEDFRHHFQQELSLRERNDQSEEVQEDLKAQHKLLWMLSREWWMLKNEFGEGVVKRAFDLWRSHPRWYMHQVLVEDCVGKQGCCYRDCGCCYRDCGCCVNRPIDSTRRIGVGHCTLACGCCREARGFDLSKEEHERIQGYYDYRNTRNAYDRVELAAFWGLRVDSCESPFDMIDESPVFPVGSRKAEILGLDEEDNESTSTKDSELTLT
;
A
#
# COMPACT_ATOMS: atom_id res chain seq x y z
N MET A 1 1.92 25.28 -21.12
CA MET A 1 0.55 25.14 -20.59
C MET A 1 0.71 24.58 -19.20
N ALA A 2 0.34 25.33 -18.16
CA ALA A 2 0.69 25.01 -16.78
C ALA A 2 -0.06 23.73 -16.31
N SER A 3 0.70 22.73 -15.86
CA SER A 3 0.22 21.47 -15.32
C SER A 3 -0.62 21.71 -14.06
N SER A 4 -1.93 21.52 -14.17
CA SER A 4 -2.93 21.73 -13.10
C SER A 4 -3.03 20.50 -12.18
N ILE A 5 -1.91 20.10 -11.57
CA ILE A 5 -1.82 18.97 -10.63
C ILE A 5 -2.62 19.25 -9.33
N PHE A 6 -2.97 20.51 -9.08
CA PHE A 6 -3.67 20.93 -7.86
C PHE A 6 -5.20 20.76 -7.88
N SER A 7 -5.81 20.42 -9.01
CA SER A 7 -7.27 20.43 -9.12
C SER A 7 -7.97 19.19 -8.56
N ASN A 8 -7.24 18.11 -8.22
CA ASN A 8 -7.82 16.95 -7.50
C ASN A 8 -7.77 17.08 -5.97
N LEU A 9 -6.89 17.93 -5.44
CA LEU A 9 -6.89 18.25 -4.01
C LEU A 9 -8.01 19.21 -3.63
N SER A 10 -8.57 19.97 -4.58
CA SER A 10 -9.47 21.08 -4.26
C SER A 10 -10.86 20.66 -3.77
N ARG A 11 -11.24 19.38 -3.87
CA ARG A 11 -12.48 18.87 -3.25
C ARG A 11 -12.30 18.48 -1.77
N ARG A 12 -11.08 18.26 -1.30
CA ARG A 12 -10.80 17.80 0.08
C ARG A 12 -9.95 18.78 0.90
N TRP A 13 -9.20 19.67 0.24
CA TRP A 13 -8.37 20.70 0.88
C TRP A 13 -9.04 22.06 0.82
N SER A 14 -10.09 22.25 1.63
CA SER A 14 -10.45 23.59 2.10
C SER A 14 -9.44 23.98 3.20
N PRO A 15 -8.73 25.12 3.13
CA PRO A 15 -7.70 25.47 4.11
C PRO A 15 -8.23 25.79 5.52
N TYR A 16 -9.55 25.72 5.74
CA TYR A 16 -10.17 26.07 7.02
C TYR A 16 -11.44 25.24 7.30
N HIS A 17 -11.27 23.99 7.71
CA HIS A 17 -12.16 23.45 8.73
C HIS A 17 -11.46 23.61 10.08
N ARG A 18 -11.74 24.73 10.74
CA ARG A 18 -11.47 24.90 12.17
C ARG A 18 -12.17 23.76 12.90
N PRO A 19 -11.48 23.00 13.76
CA PRO A 19 -12.17 22.23 14.78
C PRO A 19 -13.02 23.23 15.58
N SER A 20 -14.33 22.95 15.71
CA SER A 20 -15.18 23.65 16.66
C SER A 20 -14.51 23.64 18.04
N PRO A 21 -14.66 24.71 18.86
CA PRO A 21 -14.05 24.75 20.19
C PRO A 21 -14.48 23.52 20.98
N LYS A 22 -13.50 22.71 21.40
CA LYS A 22 -13.71 21.48 22.16
C LYS A 22 -14.52 21.81 23.42
N PRO A 23 -15.69 21.20 23.65
CA PRO A 23 -16.28 21.17 24.98
C PRO A 23 -15.29 20.51 25.95
N GLN A 24 -15.37 20.92 27.21
CA GLN A 24 -14.47 20.52 28.30
C GLN A 24 -14.14 19.03 28.24
N ILE A 25 -12.84 18.71 28.26
CA ILE A 25 -12.31 17.33 28.26
C ILE A 25 -13.01 16.56 29.38
N PRO A 26 -13.94 15.63 29.06
CA PRO A 26 -14.42 14.69 30.04
C PRO A 26 -13.22 13.87 30.50
N LYS A 27 -13.13 13.55 31.79
CA LYS A 27 -12.16 12.57 32.27
C LYS A 27 -12.42 11.28 31.48
N ILE A 28 -11.57 10.99 30.50
CA ILE A 28 -11.61 9.77 29.71
C ILE A 28 -11.44 8.63 30.73
N PRO A 29 -12.44 7.75 30.95
CA PRO A 29 -12.19 6.46 31.58
C PRO A 29 -11.05 5.81 30.79
N ILE A 30 -10.18 5.01 31.39
CA ILE A 30 -9.17 4.28 30.63
C ILE A 30 -9.89 3.19 29.80
N ASP A 31 -10.59 3.60 28.75
CA ASP A 31 -11.27 2.77 27.76
C ASP A 31 -10.18 2.19 26.86
N GLY A 32 -9.80 0.95 27.18
CA GLY A 32 -8.70 0.26 26.51
C GLY A 32 -8.43 -1.12 27.08
N GLU A 33 -8.94 -1.44 28.28
CA GLU A 33 -8.81 -2.79 28.83
C GLU A 33 -9.48 -3.84 27.94
N LYS A 34 -8.84 -5.01 27.84
CA LYS A 34 -9.39 -6.15 27.14
C LYS A 34 -10.46 -6.78 28.03
N SER A 35 -11.56 -7.20 27.43
CA SER A 35 -12.53 -8.03 28.15
C SER A 35 -11.93 -9.41 28.45
N THR A 36 -12.48 -10.11 29.44
CA THR A 36 -12.08 -11.50 29.73
C THR A 36 -12.28 -12.41 28.51
N GLU A 37 -13.31 -12.13 27.70
CA GLU A 37 -13.57 -12.88 26.46
C GLU A 37 -12.51 -12.59 25.39
N GLU A 38 -12.10 -11.33 25.20
CA GLU A 38 -11.02 -10.99 24.28
C GLU A 38 -9.70 -11.65 24.69
N ILE A 39 -9.38 -11.64 25.99
CA ILE A 39 -8.18 -12.31 26.53
C ILE A 39 -8.24 -13.81 26.26
N ALA A 40 -9.37 -14.46 26.54
CA ALA A 40 -9.52 -15.89 26.31
C ALA A 40 -9.38 -16.26 24.81
N LEU A 41 -9.91 -15.44 23.90
CA LEU A 41 -9.76 -15.63 22.46
C LEU A 41 -8.31 -15.44 22.00
N GLU A 42 -7.60 -14.46 22.55
CA GLU A 42 -6.16 -14.29 22.30
C GLU A 42 -5.34 -15.48 22.80
N GLU A 43 -5.62 -15.97 24.00
CA GLU A 43 -4.93 -17.15 24.59
C GLU A 43 -5.22 -18.44 23.82
N ALA A 44 -6.44 -18.57 23.27
CA ALA A 44 -6.82 -19.71 22.44
C ALA A 44 -6.13 -19.71 21.06
N GLY A 45 -5.63 -18.56 20.60
CA GLY A 45 -4.99 -18.42 19.29
C GLY A 45 -5.95 -18.45 18.10
N ASP A 46 -7.27 -18.40 18.33
CA ASP A 46 -8.27 -18.32 17.27
C ASP A 46 -8.40 -16.88 16.75
N LEU A 47 -7.58 -16.57 15.75
CA LEU A 47 -7.51 -15.23 15.17
C LEU A 47 -8.80 -14.82 14.45
N ASN A 48 -9.54 -15.77 13.86
CA ASN A 48 -10.80 -15.45 13.19
C ASN A 48 -11.85 -15.04 14.24
N ALA A 49 -12.03 -15.87 15.27
CA ALA A 49 -12.96 -15.58 16.35
C ALA A 49 -12.59 -14.28 17.08
N LEU A 50 -11.29 -14.05 17.32
CA LEU A 50 -10.79 -12.81 17.93
C LEU A 50 -11.12 -11.57 17.09
N GLN A 51 -10.84 -11.59 15.78
CA GLN A 51 -11.12 -10.44 14.92
C GLN A 51 -12.62 -10.20 14.73
N ARG A 52 -13.43 -11.28 14.67
CA ARG A 52 -14.90 -11.18 14.65
C ARG A 52 -15.43 -10.57 15.94
N TYR A 53 -14.93 -11.00 17.09
CA TYR A 53 -15.28 -10.43 18.39
C TYR A 53 -14.98 -8.92 18.42
N ARG A 54 -13.79 -8.50 17.96
CA ARG A 54 -13.41 -7.08 17.92
C ARG A 54 -14.27 -6.27 16.98
N HIS A 55 -14.54 -6.78 15.78
CA HIS A 55 -15.42 -6.15 14.79
C HIS A 55 -16.86 -6.03 15.32
N GLU A 56 -17.40 -7.07 15.94
CA GLU A 56 -18.74 -7.03 16.53
C GLU A 56 -18.82 -6.08 17.73
N THR A 57 -17.79 -6.06 18.58
CA THR A 57 -17.68 -5.13 19.70
C THR A 57 -17.65 -3.69 19.20
N HIS A 58 -16.88 -3.41 18.14
CA HIS A 58 -16.88 -2.11 17.47
C HIS A 58 -18.28 -1.71 16.98
N ASN A 59 -18.98 -2.61 16.29
CA ASN A 59 -20.33 -2.33 15.78
C ASN A 59 -21.39 -2.11 16.87
N LYS A 60 -21.20 -2.72 18.05
CA LYS A 60 -22.10 -2.56 19.22
C LYS A 60 -21.76 -1.35 20.08
N THR A 61 -20.54 -0.84 20.01
CA THR A 61 -20.09 0.25 20.85
C THR A 61 -20.66 1.58 20.33
N THR A 62 -21.40 2.26 21.19
CA THR A 62 -21.81 3.64 20.94
C THR A 62 -20.63 4.55 21.23
N TYR A 63 -19.87 4.92 20.21
CA TYR A 63 -18.78 5.88 20.36
C TYR A 63 -19.32 7.30 20.45
N GLU A 64 -18.76 8.12 21.34
CA GLU A 64 -18.93 9.58 21.27
C GLU A 64 -18.28 10.13 19.99
N TYR A 65 -17.20 9.49 19.53
CA TYR A 65 -16.49 9.78 18.30
C TYR A 65 -16.17 8.49 17.54
N HIS A 66 -16.75 8.29 16.36
CA HIS A 66 -16.51 7.09 15.56
C HIS A 66 -15.07 7.08 14.99
N PRO A 67 -14.33 5.98 15.15
CA PRO A 67 -13.03 5.81 14.52
C PRO A 67 -13.09 6.04 13.01
N PRO A 68 -12.14 6.80 12.42
CA PRO A 68 -12.20 7.20 11.01
C PRO A 68 -11.70 6.10 10.07
N ILE A 69 -12.37 4.94 10.07
CA ILE A 69 -11.97 3.76 9.29
C ILE A 69 -12.09 4.04 7.78
N THR A 70 -13.10 4.78 7.35
CA THR A 70 -13.25 5.15 5.94
C THR A 70 -12.16 6.09 5.49
N GLU A 71 -11.89 7.13 6.27
CA GLU A 71 -10.89 8.12 5.95
C GLU A 71 -9.49 7.50 5.90
N ILE A 72 -9.15 6.58 6.82
CA ILE A 72 -7.82 5.94 6.77
C ILE A 72 -7.65 5.10 5.49
N LEU A 73 -8.68 4.36 5.05
CA LEU A 73 -8.61 3.53 3.84
C LEU A 73 -8.53 4.38 2.58
N GLU A 74 -9.28 5.48 2.52
CA GLU A 74 -9.19 6.47 1.45
C GLU A 74 -7.78 7.11 1.41
N THR A 75 -7.24 7.54 2.55
CA THR A 75 -5.88 8.09 2.63
C THR A 75 -4.82 7.07 2.20
N GLU A 76 -4.98 5.79 2.56
CA GLU A 76 -4.09 4.72 2.09
C GLU A 76 -4.18 4.52 0.57
N GLU A 77 -5.36 4.64 -0.03
CA GLU A 77 -5.54 4.56 -1.48
C GLU A 77 -4.91 5.75 -2.20
N ASP A 78 -5.12 6.97 -1.72
CA ASP A 78 -4.50 8.17 -2.26
C ASP A 78 -2.97 8.08 -2.14
N PHE A 79 -2.46 7.60 -1.01
CA PHE A 79 -1.02 7.38 -0.81
C PHE A 79 -0.49 6.37 -1.83
N ARG A 80 -1.18 5.23 -2.00
CA ARG A 80 -0.81 4.23 -3.02
C ARG A 80 -0.81 4.82 -4.42
N HIS A 81 -1.80 5.62 -4.76
CA HIS A 81 -1.91 6.27 -6.07
C HIS A 81 -0.71 7.19 -6.33
N HIS A 82 -0.45 8.14 -5.44
CA HIS A 82 0.65 9.08 -5.62
C HIS A 82 2.01 8.39 -5.59
N PHE A 83 2.16 7.34 -4.81
CA PHE A 83 3.40 6.57 -4.78
C PHE A 83 3.61 5.78 -6.08
N GLN A 84 2.57 5.19 -6.65
CA GLN A 84 2.66 4.51 -7.95
C GLN A 84 2.95 5.49 -9.09
N GLN A 85 2.39 6.70 -9.03
CA GLN A 85 2.72 7.77 -9.95
C GLN A 85 4.19 8.21 -9.82
N GLU A 86 4.68 8.38 -8.58
CA GLU A 86 6.10 8.69 -8.29
C GLU A 86 7.03 7.63 -8.88
N LEU A 87 6.73 6.34 -8.68
CA LEU A 87 7.52 5.25 -9.24
C LEU A 87 7.53 5.29 -10.77
N SER A 88 6.35 5.45 -11.39
CA SER A 88 6.25 5.50 -12.84
C SER A 88 6.98 6.71 -13.44
N LEU A 89 6.98 7.86 -12.75
CA LEU A 89 7.78 9.03 -13.12
C LEU A 89 9.28 8.71 -13.10
N ARG A 90 9.77 8.04 -12.05
CA ARG A 90 11.18 7.68 -11.90
C ARG A 90 11.63 6.65 -12.94
N GLU A 91 10.80 5.66 -13.25
CA GLU A 91 11.09 4.61 -14.23
C GLU A 91 11.26 5.16 -15.66
N ARG A 92 10.57 6.25 -16.00
CA ARG A 92 10.77 6.93 -17.30
C ARG A 92 12.17 7.51 -17.47
N ASN A 93 12.90 7.75 -16.38
CA ASN A 93 14.23 8.37 -16.36
C ASN A 93 14.33 9.68 -17.18
N ASP A 94 13.22 10.42 -17.25
CA ASP A 94 13.15 11.71 -17.94
C ASP A 94 13.62 12.82 -16.98
N GLN A 95 14.59 13.60 -17.44
CA GLN A 95 15.19 14.70 -16.69
C GLN A 95 14.60 16.07 -17.05
N SER A 96 13.49 16.09 -17.80
CA SER A 96 12.76 17.30 -18.13
C SER A 96 12.32 18.06 -16.87
N GLU A 97 12.27 19.39 -16.97
CA GLU A 97 11.81 20.26 -15.88
C GLU A 97 10.38 19.89 -15.44
N GLU A 98 9.53 19.53 -16.40
CA GLU A 98 8.15 19.06 -16.16
C GLU A 98 8.12 17.81 -15.26
N VAL A 99 8.91 16.78 -15.58
CA VAL A 99 8.96 15.56 -14.75
C VAL A 99 9.54 15.84 -13.36
N GLN A 100 10.49 16.76 -13.26
CA GLN A 100 11.05 17.17 -11.96
C GLN A 100 10.04 17.95 -11.10
N GLU A 101 9.22 18.80 -11.72
CA GLU A 101 8.11 19.48 -11.03
C GLU A 101 7.05 18.49 -10.55
N ASP A 102 6.69 17.52 -11.40
CA ASP A 102 5.75 16.45 -11.06
C ASP A 102 6.26 15.61 -9.88
N LEU A 103 7.52 15.19 -9.90
CA LEU A 103 8.14 14.45 -8.80
C LEU A 103 8.12 15.23 -7.48
N LYS A 104 8.41 16.53 -7.51
CA LYS A 104 8.30 17.41 -6.33
C LYS A 104 6.86 17.48 -5.83
N ALA A 105 5.88 17.57 -6.74
CA ALA A 105 4.47 17.58 -6.38
C ALA A 105 4.04 16.26 -5.72
N GLN A 106 4.44 15.11 -6.28
CA GLN A 106 4.16 13.79 -5.68
C GLN A 106 4.79 13.66 -4.29
N HIS A 107 6.04 14.10 -4.11
CA HIS A 107 6.70 14.04 -2.80
C HIS A 107 5.96 14.89 -1.75
N LYS A 108 5.55 16.11 -2.11
CA LYS A 108 4.75 16.97 -1.22
C LYS A 108 3.44 16.29 -0.81
N LEU A 109 2.74 15.69 -1.77
CA LEU A 109 1.49 14.97 -1.55
C LEU A 109 1.67 13.78 -0.61
N LEU A 110 2.67 12.93 -0.85
CA LEU A 110 2.98 11.78 0.00
C LEU A 110 3.34 12.21 1.42
N TRP A 111 4.08 13.32 1.58
CA TRP A 111 4.38 13.88 2.90
C TRP A 111 3.10 14.30 3.62
N MET A 112 2.18 15.01 2.94
CA MET A 112 0.91 15.44 3.53
C MET A 112 0.04 14.25 3.94
N LEU A 113 -0.12 13.27 3.04
CA LEU A 113 -0.89 12.05 3.29
C LEU A 113 -0.32 11.21 4.42
N SER A 114 1.02 11.14 4.56
CA SER A 114 1.63 10.41 5.69
C SER A 114 1.26 11.00 7.04
N ARG A 115 1.10 12.32 7.13
CA ARG A 115 0.68 13.00 8.37
C ARG A 115 -0.80 12.83 8.62
N GLU A 116 -1.62 12.93 7.58
CA GLU A 116 -3.06 12.66 7.66
C GLU A 116 -3.30 11.24 8.16
N TRP A 117 -2.64 10.24 7.57
CA TRP A 117 -2.74 8.84 8.00
C TRP A 117 -2.35 8.68 9.47
N TRP A 118 -1.26 9.33 9.92
CA TRP A 118 -0.83 9.25 11.32
C TRP A 118 -1.84 9.89 12.28
N MET A 119 -2.43 11.02 11.89
CA MET A 119 -3.48 11.67 12.67
C MET A 119 -4.71 10.78 12.79
N LEU A 120 -5.21 10.25 11.67
CA LEU A 120 -6.39 9.36 11.64
C LEU A 120 -6.15 8.09 12.45
N LYS A 121 -4.98 7.47 12.34
CA LYS A 121 -4.64 6.27 13.13
C LYS A 121 -4.65 6.54 14.64
N ASN A 122 -4.20 7.72 15.07
CA ASN A 122 -4.19 8.08 16.49
C ASN A 122 -5.59 8.30 17.06
N GLU A 123 -6.57 8.62 16.21
CA GLU A 123 -7.97 8.77 16.65
C GLU A 123 -8.62 7.43 17.04
N PHE A 124 -8.00 6.29 16.73
CA PHE A 124 -8.47 4.98 17.19
C PHE A 124 -8.39 4.81 18.72
N GLY A 125 -7.59 5.62 19.41
CA GLY A 125 -7.31 5.46 20.84
C GLY A 125 -6.70 4.09 21.17
N GLU A 126 -6.76 3.67 22.44
CA GLU A 126 -6.20 2.39 22.91
C GLU A 126 -7.21 1.24 22.94
N GLY A 127 -8.25 1.30 22.09
CA GLY A 127 -9.39 0.38 22.09
C GLY A 127 -9.26 -0.84 21.15
N VAL A 128 -10.39 -1.56 21.02
CA VAL A 128 -10.51 -2.78 20.19
C VAL A 128 -10.14 -2.57 18.72
N VAL A 129 -10.43 -1.38 18.18
CA VAL A 129 -10.17 -1.00 16.79
C VAL A 129 -8.67 -0.94 16.51
N LYS A 130 -7.92 -0.24 17.37
CA LYS A 130 -6.45 -0.17 17.27
C LYS A 130 -5.83 -1.56 17.36
N ARG A 131 -6.29 -2.39 18.30
CA ARG A 131 -5.77 -3.76 18.47
C ARG A 131 -6.05 -4.66 17.28
N ALA A 132 -7.27 -4.59 16.73
CA ALA A 132 -7.63 -5.30 15.51
C ALA A 132 -6.72 -4.90 14.33
N PHE A 133 -6.61 -3.59 14.10
CA PHE A 133 -5.79 -3.02 13.04
C PHE A 133 -4.31 -3.40 13.19
N ASP A 134 -3.72 -3.19 14.37
CA ASP A 134 -2.30 -3.46 14.60
C ASP A 134 -2.00 -4.97 14.51
N LEU A 135 -2.89 -5.84 15.01
CA LEU A 135 -2.76 -7.30 14.85
C LEU A 135 -2.79 -7.69 13.37
N TRP A 136 -3.80 -7.25 12.64
CA TRP A 136 -3.96 -7.60 11.23
C TRP A 136 -2.79 -7.07 10.38
N ARG A 137 -2.44 -5.79 10.55
CA ARG A 137 -1.36 -5.12 9.81
C ARG A 137 0.04 -5.51 10.27
N SER A 138 0.18 -6.32 11.34
CA SER A 138 1.46 -6.92 11.72
C SER A 138 1.96 -7.93 10.69
N HIS A 139 1.05 -8.54 9.91
CA HIS A 139 1.43 -9.44 8.84
C HIS A 139 1.91 -8.62 7.62
N PRO A 140 3.16 -8.78 7.16
CA PRO A 140 3.73 -7.93 6.10
C PRO A 140 3.02 -8.06 4.75
N ARG A 141 2.25 -9.14 4.57
CA ARG A 141 1.44 -9.41 3.36
C ARG A 141 -0.06 -9.29 3.60
N TRP A 142 -0.51 -8.56 4.62
CA TRP A 142 -1.95 -8.34 4.89
C TRP A 142 -2.73 -7.92 3.64
N TYR A 143 -2.10 -7.13 2.76
CA TYR A 143 -2.72 -6.63 1.54
C TYR A 143 -2.91 -7.71 0.45
N MET A 144 -2.37 -8.91 0.64
CA MET A 144 -2.56 -10.07 -0.23
C MET A 144 -3.71 -10.97 0.24
N HIS A 145 -4.55 -10.48 1.17
CA HIS A 145 -5.78 -11.13 1.54
C HIS A 145 -6.68 -11.33 0.31
N GLN A 146 -7.27 -12.53 0.17
CA GLN A 146 -8.02 -12.95 -1.02
C GLN A 146 -9.04 -11.91 -1.51
N VAL A 147 -9.80 -11.29 -0.60
CA VAL A 147 -10.81 -10.27 -0.97
C VAL A 147 -10.18 -9.04 -1.64
N LEU A 148 -8.97 -8.63 -1.22
CA LEU A 148 -8.27 -7.49 -1.81
C LEU A 148 -7.68 -7.85 -3.18
N VAL A 149 -7.26 -9.10 -3.34
CA VAL A 149 -6.84 -9.66 -4.64
C VAL A 149 -8.03 -9.69 -5.60
N GLU A 150 -9.19 -10.20 -5.16
CA GLU A 150 -10.44 -10.22 -5.92
C GLU A 150 -10.88 -8.81 -6.34
N ASP A 151 -10.77 -7.81 -5.45
CA ASP A 151 -11.07 -6.41 -5.78
C ASP A 151 -10.13 -5.88 -6.87
N CYS A 152 -8.82 -6.17 -6.77
CA CYS A 152 -7.85 -5.82 -7.80
C CYS A 152 -8.18 -6.49 -9.14
N VAL A 153 -8.58 -7.77 -9.15
CA VAL A 153 -9.01 -8.51 -10.34
C VAL A 153 -10.26 -7.87 -10.95
N GLY A 154 -11.27 -7.56 -10.13
CA GLY A 154 -12.53 -6.95 -10.56
C GLY A 154 -12.34 -5.56 -11.17
N LYS A 155 -11.37 -4.79 -10.67
CA LYS A 155 -10.94 -3.49 -11.22
C LYS A 155 -10.06 -3.62 -12.47
N GLN A 156 -9.86 -4.84 -12.99
CA GLN A 156 -8.96 -5.14 -14.12
C GLN A 156 -7.52 -4.69 -13.86
N GLY A 157 -7.10 -4.78 -12.60
CA GLY A 157 -5.77 -4.40 -12.13
C GLY A 157 -4.69 -5.43 -12.45
N CYS A 158 -3.55 -5.32 -11.77
CA CYS A 158 -2.39 -6.20 -12.00
C CYS A 158 -2.71 -7.68 -11.75
N CYS A 159 -3.62 -7.99 -10.83
CA CYS A 159 -3.91 -9.37 -10.47
C CYS A 159 -4.95 -10.02 -11.40
N TYR A 160 -5.64 -9.26 -12.26
CA TYR A 160 -6.48 -9.82 -13.33
C TYR A 160 -5.68 -10.60 -14.38
N ARG A 161 -4.38 -10.30 -14.50
CA ARG A 161 -3.55 -10.84 -15.57
C ARG A 161 -2.92 -12.17 -15.14
N ASP A 162 -3.19 -13.23 -15.90
CA ASP A 162 -2.57 -14.55 -15.77
C ASP A 162 -1.04 -14.54 -16.00
N CYS A 163 -0.44 -13.39 -16.31
CA CYS A 163 1.02 -13.20 -16.35
C CYS A 163 1.70 -13.48 -15.00
N GLY A 164 0.92 -13.53 -13.91
CA GLY A 164 1.46 -13.62 -12.57
C GLY A 164 2.18 -12.34 -12.17
N CYS A 165 1.87 -11.18 -12.76
CA CYS A 165 2.58 -9.92 -12.50
C CYS A 165 2.48 -9.46 -11.03
N CYS A 166 1.47 -9.91 -10.27
CA CYS A 166 1.44 -9.71 -8.82
C CYS A 166 2.56 -10.50 -8.09
N TYR A 167 3.12 -11.54 -8.72
CA TYR A 167 4.07 -12.51 -8.15
C TYR A 167 5.40 -12.66 -8.95
N ARG A 168 5.49 -12.17 -10.19
CA ARG A 168 6.69 -12.10 -11.04
C ARG A 168 7.27 -10.67 -11.04
N ASP A 169 8.48 -10.54 -11.58
CA ASP A 169 9.42 -9.40 -11.55
C ASP A 169 8.89 -7.98 -11.85
N CYS A 170 7.60 -7.76 -12.15
CA CYS A 170 7.05 -6.40 -12.26
C CYS A 170 6.97 -5.70 -10.89
N GLY A 171 6.93 -6.47 -9.79
CA GLY A 171 6.94 -5.95 -8.43
C GLY A 171 5.82 -4.97 -8.09
N CYS A 172 4.80 -4.79 -8.92
CA CYS A 172 3.84 -3.72 -8.73
C CYS A 172 2.99 -3.91 -7.44
N CYS A 173 2.76 -5.14 -6.95
CA CYS A 173 2.02 -5.41 -5.69
C CYS A 173 2.91 -6.01 -4.58
N VAL A 174 3.61 -7.12 -4.84
CA VAL A 174 4.38 -7.85 -3.82
C VAL A 174 5.84 -7.37 -3.72
N ASN A 175 6.54 -7.23 -4.84
CA ASN A 175 7.97 -6.86 -4.86
C ASN A 175 8.22 -5.36 -5.10
N ARG A 176 7.27 -4.50 -4.70
CA ARG A 176 7.40 -3.05 -4.95
C ARG A 176 8.54 -2.54 -4.09
N PRO A 177 9.45 -1.69 -4.59
CA PRO A 177 10.50 -1.10 -3.77
C PRO A 177 9.87 -0.13 -2.75
N ILE A 178 9.47 -0.67 -1.60
CA ILE A 178 8.84 0.06 -0.51
C ILE A 178 9.89 0.29 0.57
N ASP A 179 10.38 1.52 0.64
CA ASP A 179 11.19 1.95 1.77
C ASP A 179 10.33 2.18 3.03
N SER A 180 10.98 2.41 4.17
CA SER A 180 10.30 2.64 5.46
C SER A 180 9.35 3.84 5.45
N THR A 181 9.63 4.86 4.63
CA THR A 181 8.81 6.07 4.49
C THR A 181 7.60 5.89 3.57
N ARG A 182 7.56 4.80 2.80
CA ARG A 182 6.50 4.47 1.84
C ARG A 182 5.65 3.27 2.25
N ARG A 183 5.81 2.75 3.47
CA ARG A 183 5.07 1.59 4.00
C ARG A 183 3.55 1.75 3.99
N ILE A 184 3.03 2.98 4.09
CA ILE A 184 1.58 3.26 3.97
C ILE A 184 1.06 2.87 2.58
N GLY A 185 1.92 2.93 1.56
CA GLY A 185 1.61 2.59 0.18
C GLY A 185 1.66 1.11 -0.16
N VAL A 186 1.75 0.19 0.81
CA VAL A 186 1.60 -1.25 0.54
C VAL A 186 0.17 -1.55 0.09
N GLY A 187 0.02 -2.42 -0.91
CA GLY A 187 -1.28 -2.84 -1.44
C GLY A 187 -1.36 -2.88 -2.96
N HIS A 188 -2.54 -3.25 -3.46
CA HIS A 188 -2.79 -3.45 -4.88
C HIS A 188 -2.73 -2.15 -5.70
N CYS A 189 -2.65 -2.32 -7.02
CA CYS A 189 -2.54 -1.20 -7.95
C CYS A 189 -3.78 -0.30 -7.94
N THR A 190 -3.54 1.00 -8.12
CA THR A 190 -4.56 1.98 -8.49
C THR A 190 -4.46 2.27 -9.99
N LEU A 191 -5.26 3.22 -10.48
CA LEU A 191 -5.19 3.70 -11.87
C LEU A 191 -3.84 4.33 -12.24
N ALA A 192 -3.03 4.77 -11.27
CA ALA A 192 -1.69 5.35 -11.47
C ALA A 192 -0.58 4.30 -11.66
N CYS A 193 -0.88 3.01 -11.51
CA CYS A 193 0.11 1.97 -11.69
C CYS A 193 0.65 1.95 -13.13
N GLY A 194 1.97 2.14 -13.31
CA GLY A 194 2.65 2.08 -14.60
C GLY A 194 2.36 0.78 -15.35
N CYS A 195 2.48 -0.36 -14.67
CA CYS A 195 2.14 -1.69 -15.22
C CYS A 195 0.71 -1.74 -15.80
N CYS A 196 -0.28 -1.18 -15.09
CA CYS A 196 -1.67 -1.17 -15.55
C CYS A 196 -1.91 -0.16 -16.67
N ARG A 197 -1.21 0.98 -16.63
CA ARG A 197 -1.28 2.01 -17.68
C ARG A 197 -0.75 1.47 -19.02
N GLU A 198 0.38 0.78 -18.99
CA GLU A 198 0.96 0.13 -20.17
C GLU A 198 0.06 -0.98 -20.70
N ALA A 199 -0.43 -1.87 -19.83
CA ALA A 199 -1.34 -2.94 -20.23
C ALA A 199 -2.64 -2.42 -20.84
N ARG A 200 -3.13 -1.28 -20.35
CA ARG A 200 -4.32 -0.60 -20.88
C ARG A 200 -4.06 0.05 -22.24
N GLY A 201 -2.83 0.47 -22.53
CA GLY A 201 -2.40 0.97 -23.84
C GLY A 201 -2.82 2.40 -24.18
N PHE A 202 -3.35 3.16 -23.22
CA PHE A 202 -3.72 4.57 -23.35
C PHE A 202 -3.69 5.25 -22.00
N ASP A 203 -3.51 6.58 -21.97
CA ASP A 203 -3.64 7.38 -20.75
C ASP A 203 -5.09 7.82 -20.52
N LEU A 204 -5.46 7.94 -19.25
CA LEU A 204 -6.76 8.50 -18.87
C LEU A 204 -6.63 10.02 -18.75
N SER A 205 -7.62 10.74 -19.29
CA SER A 205 -7.78 12.16 -18.97
C SER A 205 -8.09 12.33 -17.47
N LYS A 206 -7.93 13.56 -16.98
CA LYS A 206 -8.28 13.87 -15.58
C LYS A 206 -9.76 13.58 -15.29
N GLU A 207 -10.65 13.95 -16.20
CA GLU A 207 -12.09 13.71 -16.09
C GLU A 207 -12.43 12.21 -16.13
N GLU A 208 -11.73 11.43 -16.97
CA GLU A 208 -11.91 9.98 -17.03
C GLU A 208 -11.43 9.31 -15.75
N HIS A 209 -10.30 9.75 -15.20
CA HIS A 209 -9.77 9.29 -13.93
C HIS A 209 -10.76 9.57 -12.79
N GLU A 210 -11.25 10.82 -12.67
CA GLU A 210 -12.25 11.20 -11.67
C GLU A 210 -13.55 10.40 -11.82
N ARG A 211 -14.02 10.17 -13.05
CA ARG A 211 -15.22 9.36 -13.31
C ARG A 211 -15.06 7.92 -12.86
N ILE A 212 -13.93 7.29 -13.17
CA ILE A 212 -13.66 5.90 -12.78
C ILE A 212 -13.48 5.81 -11.26
N GLN A 213 -12.70 6.70 -10.66
CA GLN A 213 -12.51 6.77 -9.22
C GLN A 213 -13.84 6.98 -8.49
N GLY A 214 -14.76 7.77 -9.05
CA GLY A 214 -16.11 7.94 -8.53
C GLY A 214 -16.95 6.65 -8.49
N TYR A 215 -16.69 5.67 -9.36
CA TYR A 215 -17.33 4.34 -9.25
C TYR A 215 -16.80 3.52 -8.07
N TYR A 216 -15.56 3.79 -7.65
CA TYR A 216 -14.90 3.14 -6.52
C TYR A 216 -15.02 3.96 -5.23
N ASP A 217 -15.75 5.07 -5.25
CA ASP A 217 -16.02 5.86 -4.05
C ASP A 217 -16.81 5.01 -3.06
N TYR A 218 -16.11 4.67 -1.99
CA TYR A 218 -16.56 3.85 -0.88
C TYR A 218 -17.83 4.39 -0.22
N ARG A 219 -18.07 5.70 -0.29
CA ARG A 219 -19.26 6.35 0.27
C ARG A 219 -20.53 6.05 -0.53
N ASN A 220 -20.39 5.65 -1.79
CA ASN A 220 -21.51 5.41 -2.72
C ASN A 220 -21.80 3.92 -2.96
N THR A 221 -20.91 3.00 -2.55
CA THR A 221 -21.00 1.56 -2.85
C THR A 221 -20.92 0.69 -1.61
N ARG A 222 -21.89 0.84 -0.70
CA ARG A 222 -21.92 0.23 0.64
C ARG A 222 -21.48 -1.25 0.68
N ASN A 223 -22.06 -2.12 -0.16
CA ASN A 223 -21.73 -3.55 -0.13
C ASN A 223 -20.29 -3.89 -0.56
N ALA A 224 -19.73 -3.15 -1.54
CA ALA A 224 -18.35 -3.38 -2.00
C ALA A 224 -17.37 -2.81 -0.98
N TYR A 225 -17.70 -1.66 -0.40
CA TYR A 225 -16.93 -1.02 0.64
C TYR A 225 -16.85 -1.86 1.91
N ASP A 226 -18.00 -2.35 2.42
CA ASP A 226 -18.04 -3.17 3.63
C ASP A 226 -17.14 -4.42 3.49
N ARG A 227 -17.06 -5.01 2.29
CA ARG A 227 -16.15 -6.13 1.99
C ARG A 227 -14.68 -5.73 2.03
N VAL A 228 -14.31 -4.61 1.40
CA VAL A 228 -12.93 -4.12 1.38
C VAL A 228 -12.50 -3.67 2.76
N GLU A 229 -13.37 -3.03 3.54
CA GLU A 229 -13.12 -2.64 4.92
C GLU A 229 -12.88 -3.88 5.81
N LEU A 230 -13.78 -4.88 5.76
CA LEU A 230 -13.63 -6.14 6.48
C LEU A 230 -12.26 -6.79 6.21
N ALA A 231 -11.84 -6.84 4.95
CA ALA A 231 -10.57 -7.43 4.57
C ALA A 231 -9.37 -6.55 4.94
N ALA A 232 -9.39 -5.26 4.58
CA ALA A 232 -8.26 -4.36 4.72
C ALA A 232 -8.00 -3.95 6.18
N PHE A 233 -9.05 -3.90 7.00
CA PHE A 233 -8.96 -3.43 8.37
C PHE A 233 -8.98 -4.58 9.38
N TRP A 234 -9.85 -5.57 9.17
CA TRP A 234 -10.11 -6.63 10.14
C TRP A 234 -9.48 -7.99 9.74
N GLY A 235 -9.04 -8.14 8.50
CA GLY A 235 -8.59 -9.43 7.95
C GLY A 235 -9.73 -10.45 7.83
N LEU A 236 -10.97 -9.97 7.73
CA LEU A 236 -12.16 -10.80 7.71
C LEU A 236 -12.75 -10.91 6.31
N ARG A 237 -13.46 -12.02 6.08
CA ARG A 237 -14.32 -12.23 4.92
C ARG A 237 -15.71 -12.59 5.39
N VAL A 238 -16.72 -12.01 4.74
CA VAL A 238 -18.14 -12.34 4.98
C VAL A 238 -18.33 -13.84 4.81
N ASP A 239 -19.01 -14.45 5.77
CA ASP A 239 -19.35 -15.89 5.81
C ASP A 239 -18.17 -16.89 5.77
N SER A 240 -16.93 -16.45 6.04
CA SER A 240 -15.78 -17.36 6.18
C SER A 240 -15.33 -17.55 7.64
N CYS A 241 -15.10 -18.80 8.05
CA CYS A 241 -14.48 -19.15 9.34
C CYS A 241 -12.97 -19.38 9.24
N GLU A 242 -12.36 -19.19 8.07
CA GLU A 242 -10.92 -19.37 7.86
C GLU A 242 -10.12 -18.33 8.65
N SER A 243 -8.95 -18.71 9.16
CA SER A 243 -8.07 -17.75 9.84
C SER A 243 -7.74 -16.58 8.90
N PRO A 244 -7.75 -15.32 9.39
CA PRO A 244 -7.34 -14.15 8.60
C PRO A 244 -6.03 -14.33 7.84
N PHE A 245 -5.06 -15.02 8.44
CA PHE A 245 -3.75 -15.25 7.83
C PHE A 245 -3.75 -16.40 6.82
N ASP A 246 -4.64 -17.38 6.94
CA ASP A 246 -4.77 -18.46 5.96
C ASP A 246 -5.39 -17.99 4.65
N MET A 247 -6.14 -16.87 4.69
CA MET A 247 -6.71 -16.20 3.51
C MET A 247 -5.72 -15.27 2.79
N ILE A 248 -4.46 -15.21 3.25
CA ILE A 248 -3.42 -14.46 2.57
C ILE A 248 -2.83 -15.35 1.48
N ASP A 249 -2.91 -14.90 0.23
CA ASP A 249 -2.36 -15.66 -0.89
C ASP A 249 -0.83 -15.74 -0.77
N GLU A 250 -0.35 -16.89 -0.30
CA GLU A 250 1.05 -17.31 -0.32
C GLU A 250 1.39 -17.99 -1.66
N SER A 251 1.25 -17.32 -2.80
CA SER A 251 1.69 -17.95 -4.07
C SER A 251 3.21 -18.26 -4.05
N PRO A 252 3.68 -19.32 -4.74
CA PRO A 252 4.71 -20.24 -4.27
C PRO A 252 6.08 -19.57 -4.16
N VAL A 253 6.87 -20.02 -3.18
CA VAL A 253 8.30 -19.74 -3.12
C VAL A 253 8.94 -20.25 -4.41
N PHE A 254 9.13 -19.37 -5.39
CA PHE A 254 10.00 -19.67 -6.52
C PHE A 254 11.43 -19.69 -5.98
N PRO A 255 12.17 -20.80 -6.13
CA PRO A 255 13.54 -20.87 -5.64
C PRO A 255 14.35 -19.78 -6.33
N VAL A 256 14.96 -18.91 -5.52
CA VAL A 256 15.99 -17.97 -5.96
C VAL A 256 17.13 -18.80 -6.55
N GLY A 257 17.21 -18.84 -7.88
CA GLY A 257 18.19 -19.64 -8.57
C GLY A 257 18.32 -19.25 -10.04
N SER A 258 19.47 -18.66 -10.36
CA SER A 258 19.99 -18.40 -11.71
C SER A 258 19.44 -17.18 -12.45
N ARG A 259 20.04 -16.01 -12.15
CA ARG A 259 20.67 -15.18 -13.18
C ARG A 259 21.76 -14.31 -12.53
N LYS A 260 22.93 -14.92 -12.35
CA LYS A 260 24.17 -14.19 -12.16
C LYS A 260 24.70 -13.79 -13.54
N ALA A 261 25.00 -12.50 -13.67
CA ALA A 261 26.03 -11.90 -14.50
C ALA A 261 26.11 -12.32 -15.98
N GLU A 262 25.72 -11.40 -16.87
CA GLU A 262 26.42 -11.14 -18.14
C GLU A 262 25.80 -9.94 -18.87
N ILE A 263 25.96 -8.73 -18.34
CA ILE A 263 25.94 -7.50 -19.16
C ILE A 263 26.87 -6.51 -18.46
N LEU A 264 28.11 -6.44 -18.91
CA LEU A 264 28.90 -5.23 -19.11
C LEU A 264 30.15 -5.67 -19.88
N GLY A 265 30.01 -5.72 -21.21
CA GLY A 265 31.14 -5.59 -22.10
C GLY A 265 31.61 -4.14 -22.04
N LEU A 266 32.84 -3.94 -21.60
CA LEU A 266 33.62 -2.75 -21.91
C LEU A 266 34.96 -3.25 -22.42
N ASP A 267 35.14 -3.08 -23.72
CA ASP A 267 36.43 -3.11 -24.39
C ASP A 267 37.26 -1.92 -23.89
N GLU A 268 38.53 -2.12 -23.58
CA GLU A 268 39.59 -1.14 -23.81
C GLU A 268 40.88 -1.89 -24.19
N GLU A 269 41.37 -1.55 -25.38
CA GLU A 269 42.55 -2.07 -26.05
C GLU A 269 43.87 -1.54 -25.45
N ASP A 270 44.94 -2.28 -25.75
CA ASP A 270 46.33 -1.86 -25.95
C ASP A 270 47.15 -1.25 -24.79
N ASN A 271 48.16 -2.01 -24.34
CA ASN A 271 49.51 -1.48 -24.30
C ASN A 271 50.58 -2.56 -24.50
N GLU A 272 51.20 -2.53 -25.68
CA GLU A 272 52.40 -3.26 -26.06
C GLU A 272 53.64 -2.53 -25.49
N SER A 273 54.45 -3.19 -24.66
CA SER A 273 55.89 -2.87 -24.55
C SER A 273 56.71 -4.04 -24.03
N THR A 274 57.34 -4.71 -25.00
CA THR A 274 58.72 -5.22 -25.01
C THR A 274 59.51 -5.27 -23.70
N SER A 275 59.98 -6.49 -23.34
CA SER A 275 61.37 -6.71 -22.89
C SER A 275 61.71 -8.20 -22.89
N THR A 276 62.34 -8.66 -23.95
CA THR A 276 63.23 -9.84 -23.94
C THR A 276 64.59 -9.42 -23.39
N LYS A 277 65.12 -10.14 -22.40
CA LYS A 277 66.55 -10.49 -22.33
C LYS A 277 66.83 -11.62 -21.34
N ASP A 278 67.69 -12.50 -21.82
CA ASP A 278 68.14 -13.79 -21.31
C ASP A 278 68.97 -13.74 -20.02
N SER A 279 69.00 -14.88 -19.31
CA SER A 279 70.19 -15.63 -18.83
C SER A 279 69.79 -16.50 -17.61
N GLU A 280 69.67 -17.82 -17.75
CA GLU A 280 70.72 -18.87 -17.69
C GLU A 280 71.10 -19.35 -16.27
N LEU A 281 71.14 -20.68 -16.13
CA LEU A 281 71.77 -21.53 -15.09
C LEU A 281 71.16 -21.49 -13.66
N THR A 282 70.95 -22.57 -12.91
CA THR A 282 71.35 -24.00 -12.98
C THR A 282 70.57 -24.72 -11.88
N LEU A 283 70.33 -26.03 -12.00
CA LEU A 283 70.64 -26.98 -10.93
C LEU A 283 70.66 -28.41 -11.48
N THR A 284 71.80 -29.04 -11.22
CA THR A 284 72.03 -30.49 -11.10
C THR A 284 71.04 -31.18 -10.19
#